data_AF-A0A7K8Q7R4-F1
#
_entry.id   AF-A0A7K8Q7R4-F1
#
_cell.length_a   1.000
_cell.length_b   1.000
_cell.length_c   1.000
_cell.angle_alpha   90.00
_cell.angle_beta   90.00
_cell.angle_gamma   90.00
#
_symmetry.space_group_name_H-M   'P 1'
#
loop_
_entity.id
_entity.type
_entity.pdbx_description
1 polymer ?
#
loop_
_entity_poly.entity_id
_entity_poly.type
_entity_poly.pdbx_seq_one_letter_code
_entity_poly.pdbx_strand_id
1 'polypeptide(L)'
;MRCLGASPTPGEVQRHLQLHRIDRNAELDFSTFLNIMYRQMKQEEPPREILTALAMLDRHRTGVIAVSELRAKLTRLGEKLSEEEVDELLKEAKVGPNGTINYEEFVHIICLPKADY
;
A
#
# COMPACT_ATOMS: atom_id res chain seq x y z
N MET A 1 5.53 -14.06 0.45
CA MET A 1 5.47 -12.79 -0.29
C MET A 1 5.92 -11.63 0.59
N ARG A 2 5.18 -11.31 1.67
CA ARG A 2 5.58 -10.27 2.65
C ARG A 2 6.99 -10.43 3.24
N CYS A 3 7.38 -11.63 3.67
CA CYS A 3 8.73 -11.89 4.16
C CYS A 3 9.84 -11.71 3.10
N LEU A 4 9.47 -11.59 1.82
CA LEU A 4 10.40 -11.37 0.70
C LEU A 4 10.36 -9.91 0.22
N GLY A 5 9.75 -9.00 1.00
CA GLY A 5 9.70 -7.57 0.71
C GLY A 5 8.58 -7.12 -0.24
N ALA A 6 7.73 -8.02 -0.71
CA ALA A 6 6.55 -7.67 -1.52
C ALA A 6 5.31 -7.55 -0.63
N SER A 7 4.42 -6.59 -0.90
CA SER A 7 3.23 -6.33 -0.07
C SER A 7 1.93 -6.49 -0.86
N PRO A 8 1.63 -7.71 -1.36
CA PRO A 8 0.44 -7.92 -2.16
C PRO A 8 -0.82 -7.77 -1.31
N THR A 9 -1.79 -7.06 -1.87
CA THR A 9 -3.17 -7.00 -1.42
C THR A 9 -3.83 -8.37 -1.51
N PRO A 10 -4.75 -8.76 -0.59
CA PRO A 10 -5.63 -9.90 -0.76
C PRO A 10 -6.24 -10.03 -2.18
N GLY A 11 -6.63 -8.92 -2.80
CA GLY A 11 -7.10 -8.90 -4.19
C GLY A 11 -6.05 -9.39 -5.21
N GLU A 12 -4.80 -8.98 -5.06
CA GLU A 12 -3.69 -9.43 -5.92
C GLU A 12 -3.36 -10.90 -5.68
N VAL A 13 -3.34 -11.36 -4.43
CA VAL A 13 -3.15 -12.78 -4.10
C VAL A 13 -4.23 -13.62 -4.77
N GLN A 14 -5.49 -13.19 -4.67
CA GLN A 14 -6.62 -13.87 -5.32
C GLN A 14 -6.47 -13.91 -6.86
N ARG A 15 -5.98 -12.82 -7.47
CA ARG A 15 -5.73 -12.75 -8.91
C ARG A 15 -4.65 -13.74 -9.33
N HIS A 16 -3.56 -13.85 -8.58
CA HIS A 16 -2.50 -14.82 -8.87
C HIS A 16 -3.00 -16.26 -8.78
N LEU A 17 -3.79 -16.59 -7.77
CA LEU A 17 -4.41 -17.91 -7.65
C LEU A 17 -5.31 -18.23 -8.86
N GLN A 18 -6.14 -17.28 -9.30
CA GLN A 18 -6.99 -17.45 -10.47
C GLN A 18 -6.19 -17.62 -11.78
N LEU A 19 -5.18 -16.77 -12.00
CA LEU A 19 -4.35 -16.82 -13.20
C LEU A 19 -3.61 -18.15 -13.36
N HIS A 20 -3.19 -18.74 -12.25
CA HIS A 20 -2.50 -20.02 -12.24
C HIS A 20 -3.44 -21.22 -12.05
N ARG A 21 -4.76 -21.01 -11.98
CA ARG A 21 -5.79 -22.04 -11.77
C ARG A 21 -5.56 -22.87 -10.49
N ILE A 22 -5.20 -22.18 -9.42
CA ILE A 22 -4.87 -22.76 -8.12
C ILE A 22 -6.02 -22.52 -7.18
N ASP A 23 -6.52 -23.59 -6.56
CA ASP A 23 -7.53 -23.48 -5.52
C ASP A 23 -6.97 -22.77 -4.28
N ARG A 24 -7.84 -22.08 -3.54
CA ARG A 24 -7.44 -21.36 -2.31
C ARG A 24 -6.77 -22.25 -1.26
N ASN A 25 -7.02 -23.55 -1.29
CA ASN A 25 -6.52 -24.53 -0.34
C ASN A 25 -5.48 -25.48 -0.96
N ALA A 26 -5.08 -25.24 -2.22
CA ALA A 26 -4.08 -26.08 -2.88
C ALA A 26 -2.67 -25.74 -2.40
N GLU A 27 -1.82 -26.76 -2.38
CA GLU A 27 -0.39 -26.58 -2.13
C GLU A 27 0.28 -25.97 -3.38
N LEU A 28 1.21 -25.04 -3.14
CA LEU A 28 1.99 -24.39 -4.17
C LEU A 28 3.35 -25.05 -4.28
N ASP A 29 3.71 -25.52 -5.48
CA ASP A 29 5.08 -25.92 -5.76
C ASP A 29 5.99 -24.68 -5.84
N PHE A 30 7.27 -24.88 -5.54
CA PHE A 30 8.23 -23.78 -5.43
C PHE A 30 8.40 -23.01 -6.75
N SER A 31 8.36 -23.69 -7.91
CA SER A 31 8.45 -23.04 -9.22
C SER A 31 7.29 -22.08 -9.48
N THR A 32 6.07 -22.49 -9.16
CA THR A 32 4.88 -21.64 -9.29
C THR A 32 4.95 -20.46 -8.34
N PHE A 33 5.38 -20.68 -7.10
CA PHE A 33 5.60 -19.60 -6.14
C PHE A 33 6.60 -18.54 -6.66
N LEU A 34 7.74 -18.97 -7.22
CA LEU A 34 8.73 -18.06 -7.80
C LEU A 34 8.17 -17.26 -8.98
N ASN A 35 7.35 -17.89 -9.83
CA ASN A 35 6.72 -17.20 -10.96
C ASN A 35 5.77 -16.09 -10.48
N ILE A 36 4.94 -16.39 -9.48
CA ILE A 36 4.02 -15.42 -8.89
C ILE A 36 4.79 -14.28 -8.22
N MET A 37 5.82 -14.60 -7.43
CA MET A 37 6.69 -13.60 -6.79
C MET A 37 7.37 -12.69 -7.80
N TYR A 38 7.95 -13.23 -8.86
CA TYR A 38 8.60 -12.45 -9.91
C TYR A 38 7.63 -11.48 -10.57
N ARG A 39 6.39 -11.93 -10.84
CA ARG A 39 5.34 -11.09 -11.40
C ARG A 39 4.91 -9.99 -10.45
N GLN A 40 4.69 -10.31 -9.18
CA GLN A 40 4.28 -9.32 -8.19
C GLN A 40 5.34 -8.22 -8.01
N MET A 41 6.61 -8.61 -7.86
CA MET A 41 7.73 -7.66 -7.70
C MET A 41 7.95 -6.77 -8.93
N LYS A 42 7.52 -7.22 -10.11
CA LYS A 42 7.58 -6.43 -11.36
C LYS A 42 6.42 -5.44 -11.49
N GLN A 43 5.32 -5.67 -10.80
CA GLN A 43 4.09 -4.89 -10.90
C GLN A 43 3.97 -3.87 -9.76
N GLU A 44 4.45 -4.20 -8.57
CA GLU A 44 4.43 -3.29 -7.43
C GLU A 44 5.42 -2.14 -7.64
N GLU A 45 4.90 -0.92 -7.86
CA GLU A 45 5.61 0.34 -7.56
C GLU A 45 4.82 1.10 -6.48
N PRO A 46 4.78 0.61 -5.22
CA PRO A 46 3.90 1.17 -4.19
C PRO A 46 4.08 2.68 -3.97
N PRO A 47 5.31 3.22 -3.94
CA PRO A 47 5.49 4.67 -3.81
C PRO A 47 4.78 5.46 -4.91
N ARG A 48 4.90 4.99 -6.16
CA ARG A 48 4.34 5.69 -7.31
C ARG A 48 2.82 5.59 -7.34
N GLU A 49 2.26 4.44 -7.02
CA GLU A 49 0.82 4.24 -6.97
C GLU A 49 0.18 5.09 -5.87
N ILE A 50 0.77 5.11 -4.67
CA ILE A 50 0.28 5.93 -3.56
C ILE A 50 0.42 7.41 -3.90
N LEU A 51 1.56 7.87 -4.42
CA LEU A 51 1.76 9.25 -4.88
C LEU A 51 0.69 9.66 -5.90
N THR A 52 0.43 8.81 -6.89
CA THR A 52 -0.57 9.09 -7.93
C THR A 52 -1.97 9.20 -7.33
N ALA A 53 -2.32 8.31 -6.39
CA ALA A 53 -3.61 8.36 -5.71
C ALA A 53 -3.78 9.62 -4.84
N LEU A 54 -2.72 10.04 -4.13
CA LEU A 54 -2.74 11.24 -3.29
C LEU A 54 -2.75 12.53 -4.12
N ALA A 55 -2.01 12.57 -5.24
CA ALA A 55 -2.04 13.69 -6.18
C ALA A 55 -3.43 13.90 -6.81
N MET A 56 -4.24 12.84 -6.95
CA MET A 56 -5.63 12.96 -7.39
C MET A 56 -6.55 13.61 -6.33
N LEU A 57 -6.14 13.65 -5.06
CA LEU A 57 -6.89 14.32 -3.99
C LEU A 57 -6.60 15.82 -3.95
N ASP A 58 -5.36 16.19 -4.22
CA ASP A 58 -4.90 17.57 -4.28
C ASP A 58 -5.32 18.25 -5.59
N ARG A 59 -6.61 18.63 -5.68
CA ARG A 59 -7.20 19.29 -6.87
C ARG A 59 -6.46 20.56 -7.29
N HIS A 60 -5.83 21.22 -6.33
CA HIS A 60 -5.13 22.48 -6.51
C HIS A 60 -3.63 22.31 -6.76
N ARG A 61 -3.10 21.07 -6.73
CA ARG A 61 -1.68 20.74 -6.87
C ARG A 61 -0.79 21.55 -5.92
N THR A 62 -1.26 21.73 -4.69
CA THR A 62 -0.55 22.41 -3.61
C THR A 62 0.63 21.61 -3.06
N GLY A 63 0.72 20.32 -3.33
CA GLY A 63 1.72 19.42 -2.75
C GLY A 63 1.32 18.88 -1.37
N VAL A 64 0.16 19.29 -0.84
CA VAL A 64 -0.31 18.91 0.50
C VAL A 64 -1.79 18.53 0.48
N ILE A 65 -2.18 17.63 1.39
CA ILE A 65 -3.57 17.22 1.59
C ILE A 65 -3.95 17.28 3.07
N ALA A 66 -5.22 17.52 3.38
CA ALA A 66 -5.69 17.50 4.75
C ALA A 66 -5.69 16.05 5.29
N VAL A 67 -5.32 15.87 6.57
CA VAL A 67 -5.36 14.55 7.24
C VAL A 67 -6.75 13.93 7.19
N SER A 68 -7.80 14.76 7.33
CA SER A 68 -9.19 14.33 7.24
C SER A 68 -9.56 13.77 5.86
N GLU A 69 -9.02 14.35 4.77
CA GLU A 69 -9.24 13.86 3.41
C GLU A 69 -8.48 12.57 3.14
N LEU A 70 -7.23 12.47 3.62
CA LEU A 70 -6.45 11.24 3.54
C LEU A 70 -7.17 10.10 4.26
N ARG A 71 -7.57 10.32 5.52
CA ARG A 71 -8.30 9.35 6.33
C ARG A 71 -9.57 8.89 5.63
N ALA A 72 -10.41 9.84 5.17
CA ALA A 72 -11.64 9.51 4.46
C ALA A 72 -11.39 8.71 3.18
N LYS A 73 -10.23 8.83 2.54
CA LYS A 73 -9.88 8.05 1.35
C LYS A 73 -9.38 6.66 1.69
N LEU A 74 -8.46 6.54 2.65
CA LEU A 74 -7.90 5.26 3.09
C LEU A 74 -8.96 4.33 3.69
N THR A 75 -10.02 4.88 4.30
CA THR A 75 -11.13 4.08 4.86
C THR A 75 -12.26 3.80 3.86
N ARG A 76 -12.26 4.43 2.67
CA ARG A 76 -13.36 4.30 1.69
C ARG A 76 -12.96 3.67 0.36
N LEU A 77 -11.69 3.69 -0.02
CA LEU A 77 -11.21 3.32 -1.35
C LEU A 77 -10.36 2.05 -1.30
N GLY A 78 -10.67 1.09 -2.19
CA GLY A 78 -9.90 -0.16 -2.31
C GLY A 78 -10.03 -1.08 -1.10
N GLU A 79 -8.91 -1.69 -0.71
CA GLU A 79 -8.77 -2.40 0.57
C GLU A 79 -8.67 -1.37 1.69
N LYS A 80 -9.77 -1.26 2.43
CA LYS A 80 -9.96 -0.23 3.44
C LYS A 80 -9.09 -0.53 4.65
N LEU A 81 -8.34 0.46 5.06
CA LEU A 81 -7.70 0.45 6.37
C LEU A 81 -8.75 0.71 7.46
N SER A 82 -8.56 0.13 8.63
CA SER A 82 -9.32 0.50 9.82
C SER A 82 -8.93 1.90 10.30
N GLU A 83 -9.77 2.52 11.12
CA GLU A 83 -9.45 3.84 11.70
C GLU A 83 -8.16 3.76 12.55
N GLU A 84 -7.97 2.65 13.25
CA GLU A 84 -6.77 2.37 14.06
C GLU A 84 -5.51 2.24 13.20
N GLU A 85 -5.58 1.52 12.07
CA GLU A 85 -4.45 1.40 11.13
C GLU A 85 -4.06 2.76 10.53
N VAL A 86 -5.05 3.62 10.24
CA VAL A 86 -4.80 4.99 9.78
C VAL A 86 -4.17 5.84 10.88
N ASP A 87 -4.63 5.72 12.12
CA ASP A 87 -4.03 6.41 13.27
C ASP A 87 -2.57 6.01 13.49
N GLU A 88 -2.24 4.72 13.34
CA GLU A 88 -0.87 4.23 13.42
C GLU A 88 0.01 4.83 12.32
N LEU A 89 -0.46 4.83 11.06
CA LEU A 89 0.26 5.44 9.93
C LEU A 89 0.53 6.94 10.14
N LEU A 90 -0.47 7.68 10.63
CA LEU A 90 -0.33 9.12 10.90
C LEU A 90 0.67 9.38 12.04
N LYS A 91 0.66 8.53 13.06
CA LYS A 91 1.61 8.60 14.18
C LYS A 91 3.04 8.34 13.71
N GLU A 92 3.26 7.36 12.84
CA GLU A 92 4.57 7.07 12.25
C GLU A 92 5.09 8.24 11.41
N ALA A 93 4.20 8.87 10.64
CA ALA A 93 4.50 10.09 9.88
C ALA A 93 4.66 11.35 10.76
N LYS A 94 4.48 11.25 12.08
CA LYS A 94 4.52 12.36 13.04
C LYS A 94 3.56 13.50 12.68
N VAL A 95 2.41 13.17 12.09
CA VAL A 95 1.39 14.15 11.69
C VAL A 95 0.25 14.17 12.72
N GLY A 96 -0.14 15.36 13.16
CA GLY A 96 -1.27 15.54 14.05
C GLY A 96 -2.64 15.37 13.35
N PRO A 97 -3.73 15.11 14.10
CA PRO A 97 -5.05 14.78 13.53
C PRO A 97 -5.70 15.91 12.71
N ASN A 98 -5.32 17.16 12.95
CA ASN A 98 -5.83 18.35 12.23
C ASN A 98 -4.75 18.99 11.33
N GLY A 99 -3.73 18.22 10.97
CA GLY A 99 -2.62 18.69 10.15
C GLY A 99 -2.89 18.66 8.64
N THR A 100 -1.88 19.08 7.90
CA THR A 100 -1.74 18.80 6.47
C THR A 100 -0.54 17.87 6.28
N ILE A 101 -0.59 17.07 5.22
CA ILE A 101 0.41 16.07 4.88
C ILE A 101 1.03 16.45 3.55
N ASN A 102 2.34 16.60 3.50
CA ASN A 102 3.08 16.55 2.23
C ASN A 102 3.10 15.09 1.77
N TYR A 103 2.44 14.79 0.66
CA TYR A 103 2.26 13.39 0.22
C TYR A 103 3.56 12.74 -0.27
N GLU A 104 4.54 13.52 -0.75
CA GLU A 104 5.85 12.97 -1.12
C GLU A 104 6.63 12.52 0.10
N GLU A 105 6.68 13.37 1.12
CA GLU A 105 7.31 13.04 2.40
C GLU A 105 6.59 11.87 3.09
N PHE A 106 5.26 11.87 3.07
CA PHE A 106 4.46 10.80 3.64
C PHE A 106 4.75 9.45 2.99
N VAL A 107 4.75 9.40 1.65
CA VAL A 107 5.08 8.18 0.90
C VAL A 107 6.51 7.73 1.20
N HIS A 108 7.45 8.66 1.31
CA HIS A 108 8.82 8.33 1.69
C HIS A 108 8.88 7.66 3.07
N ILE A 109 8.17 8.21 4.06
CA ILE A 109 8.16 7.66 5.43
C ILE A 109 7.54 6.25 5.47
N ILE A 110 6.41 6.03 4.81
CA ILE A 110 5.68 4.75 4.89
C ILE A 110 6.28 3.66 3.97
N CYS A 111 6.97 4.03 2.90
CA CYS A 111 7.58 3.08 1.96
C CYS A 111 9.07 2.83 2.22
N LEU A 112 9.73 3.64 3.06
CA LEU A 112 11.08 3.33 3.49
C LEU A 112 11.04 2.09 4.40
N PRO A 113 11.86 1.07 4.14
CA PRO A 113 12.04 -0.01 5.09
C PRO A 113 12.55 0.59 6.41
N LYS A 114 11.88 0.28 7.52
CA LYS A 114 12.45 0.54 8.84
C LYS A 114 13.81 -0.17 8.86
N ALA A 115 14.88 0.60 9.03
CA ALA A 115 16.21 0.02 9.18
C ALA A 115 16.18 -0.82 10.46
N ASP A 116 16.08 -2.14 10.31
CA ASP A 116 16.32 -3.08 11.39
C ASP A 116 17.81 -2.95 11.76
N TYR A 117 18.09 -2.32 12.90
CA TYR A 117 19.42 -2.27 13.53
C TYR A 117 19.39 -3.05 14.84
#